data_AF-A0A258EL27-F1
#
_entry.id   AF-A0A258EL27-F1
#
_cell.length_a   1.000
_cell.length_b   1.000
_cell.length_c   1.000
_cell.angle_alpha   90.00
_cell.angle_beta   90.00
_cell.angle_gamma   90.00
#
_symmetry.space_group_name_H-M   'P 1'
#
loop_
_entity.id
_entity.type
_entity.pdbx_description
1 polymer ?
#
loop_
_entity_poly.entity_id
_entity_poly.type
_entity_poly.pdbx_seq_one_letter_code
_entity_poly.pdbx_strand_id
1 'polypeptide(L)'
;MPAVYLDLDTIVFGDLSQLLQVMESPQTVAILQSAILPFGALARTLYRITDRRRYARGNSSIVVYHPAHTGYISERFRELAAQHRTGGFKPLRADERFISWAAQPVMRAVPASLAVKFPTEYMQPWRWLVHLRADLPWIRRRREGLVAVTFPGVKLKAGELAALPEGATITDRKGRRLFWTDRALGSLRRKIIDLYGQPGS
;
A
#
# COMPACT_ATOMS: atom_id res chain seq x y z
N MET A 1 17.31 0.12 -15.52
CA MET A 1 15.87 -0.13 -15.76
C MET A 1 15.13 0.16 -14.46
N PRO A 2 14.01 0.90 -14.50
CA PRO A 2 13.14 1.05 -13.33
C PRO A 2 12.51 -0.29 -12.93
N ALA A 3 12.07 -0.40 -11.69
CA ALA A 3 11.55 -1.62 -11.09
C ALA A 3 10.32 -1.33 -10.22
N VAL A 4 9.44 -2.33 -10.13
CA VAL A 4 8.35 -2.38 -9.17
C VAL A 4 8.59 -3.57 -8.25
N TYR A 5 8.74 -3.30 -6.96
CA TYR A 5 8.67 -4.30 -5.91
C TYR A 5 7.21 -4.45 -5.45
N LEU A 6 6.77 -5.69 -5.26
CA LEU A 6 5.45 -6.05 -4.74
C LEU A 6 5.62 -7.05 -3.61
N ASP A 7 4.90 -6.85 -2.50
CA ASP A 7 4.79 -7.90 -1.47
C ASP A 7 3.99 -9.08 -2.02
N LEU A 8 4.31 -10.28 -1.50
CA LEU A 8 3.67 -11.54 -1.87
C LEU A 8 2.17 -11.60 -1.59
N ASP A 9 1.66 -10.70 -0.73
CA ASP A 9 0.25 -10.56 -0.43
C ASP A 9 -0.47 -9.54 -1.34
N THR A 10 0.12 -9.21 -2.49
CA THR A 10 -0.47 -8.30 -3.48
C THR A 10 -1.09 -9.08 -4.63
N ILE A 11 -2.37 -8.81 -4.91
CA ILE A 11 -3.05 -9.32 -6.10
C ILE A 11 -2.94 -8.29 -7.21
N VAL A 12 -2.59 -8.75 -8.41
CA VAL A 12 -2.46 -7.94 -9.63
C VAL A 12 -3.63 -8.24 -10.56
N PHE A 13 -4.31 -7.20 -11.03
CA PHE A 13 -5.50 -7.30 -11.88
C PHE A 13 -5.32 -6.66 -13.27
N GLY A 14 -4.21 -5.96 -13.50
CA GLY A 14 -3.97 -5.22 -14.72
C GLY A 14 -2.49 -4.94 -14.96
N ASP A 15 -2.22 -4.04 -15.90
CA ASP A 15 -0.85 -3.72 -16.31
C ASP A 15 -0.08 -2.93 -15.25
N LEU A 16 0.91 -3.57 -14.63
CA LEU A 16 1.80 -2.97 -13.63
C LEU A 16 2.72 -1.90 -14.22
N SER A 17 2.95 -1.87 -15.53
CA SER A 17 3.81 -0.86 -16.17
C SER A 17 3.29 0.56 -15.92
N GLN A 18 1.98 0.71 -15.69
CA GLN A 18 1.34 1.98 -15.31
C GLN A 18 1.91 2.55 -14.01
N LEU A 19 2.38 1.71 -13.08
CA LEU A 19 3.01 2.18 -11.84
C LEU A 19 4.35 2.86 -12.10
N LEU A 20 5.05 2.50 -13.18
CA LEU A 20 6.32 3.14 -13.56
C LEU A 20 6.11 4.61 -13.97
N GLN A 21 4.92 4.95 -14.50
CA GLN A 21 4.56 6.32 -14.89
C GLN A 21 4.45 7.27 -13.69
N VAL A 22 4.43 6.76 -12.46
CA VAL A 22 4.45 7.55 -11.22
C VAL A 22 5.82 8.22 -11.01
N MET A 23 6.87 7.71 -11.65
CA MET A 23 8.22 8.26 -11.56
C MET A 23 8.34 9.55 -12.37
N GLU A 24 8.63 10.67 -11.70
CA GLU A 24 8.93 11.95 -12.37
C GLU A 24 10.42 12.08 -12.72
N SER A 25 11.28 11.32 -12.02
CA SER A 25 12.72 11.26 -12.27
C SER A 25 13.27 9.88 -11.90
N PRO A 26 14.48 9.52 -12.35
CA PRO A 26 15.11 8.26 -11.97
C PRO A 26 15.34 8.10 -10.45
N GLN A 27 15.43 9.20 -9.69
CA GLN A 27 15.55 9.17 -8.24
C GLN A 27 14.21 8.99 -7.52
N THR A 28 13.08 9.05 -8.23
CA THR A 28 11.76 8.92 -7.62
C THR A 28 11.62 7.58 -6.92
N VAL A 29 11.11 7.62 -5.69
CA VAL A 29 10.68 6.44 -4.94
C VAL A 29 9.20 6.61 -4.62
N ALA A 30 8.34 5.77 -5.19
CA ALA A 30 6.90 5.83 -4.94
C ALA A 30 6.43 4.62 -4.13
N ILE A 31 5.68 4.86 -3.06
CA ILE A 31 5.10 3.79 -2.22
C ILE A 31 3.65 4.09 -1.84
N LEU A 32 2.93 3.09 -1.32
CA LEU A 32 1.57 3.29 -0.84
C LEU A 32 1.54 4.16 0.43
N GLN A 33 0.81 5.27 0.41
CA GLN A 33 0.74 6.17 1.55
C GLN A 33 0.08 5.48 2.77
N SER A 34 0.65 5.66 3.96
CA SER A 34 0.17 5.10 5.24
C SER A 34 -0.23 6.18 6.25
N ALA A 35 0.31 7.39 6.13
CA ALA A 35 0.11 8.47 7.08
C ALA A 35 -0.93 9.48 6.61
N ILE A 36 -1.47 10.24 7.58
CA ILE A 36 -2.30 11.43 7.34
C ILE A 36 -1.51 12.47 6.55
N LEU A 37 -0.21 12.61 6.83
CA LEU A 37 0.65 13.56 6.14
C LEU A 37 1.00 13.03 4.73
N PRO A 38 0.54 13.68 3.65
CA PRO A 38 0.82 13.23 2.30
C PRO A 38 2.28 13.47 1.92
N PHE A 39 2.80 12.66 0.99
CA PHE A 39 4.08 12.96 0.37
C PHE A 39 3.95 14.23 -0.47
N GLY A 40 4.72 15.27 -0.12
CA GLY A 40 4.63 16.57 -0.79
C GLY A 40 5.50 17.62 -0.12
N ALA A 41 5.39 18.87 -0.60
CA ALA A 41 6.21 19.99 -0.15
C ALA A 41 6.16 20.19 1.37
N LEU A 42 4.96 20.13 1.96
CA LEU A 42 4.77 20.26 3.41
C LEU A 42 5.52 19.18 4.20
N ALA A 43 5.44 17.92 3.78
CA ALA A 43 6.14 16.83 4.44
C ALA A 43 7.66 16.94 4.30
N ARG A 44 8.15 17.45 3.15
CA ARG A 44 9.58 17.71 2.93
C ARG A 44 10.07 18.87 3.78
N THR A 45 9.28 19.94 3.90
CA THR A 45 9.59 21.06 4.81
C THR A 45 9.63 20.59 6.25
N LEU A 46 8.61 19.86 6.70
CA LEU A 46 8.57 19.30 8.06
C LEU A 46 9.78 18.41 8.33
N TYR A 47 10.17 17.59 7.36
CA TYR A 47 11.37 16.75 7.45
C TYR A 47 12.66 17.54 7.62
N ARG A 48 12.82 18.65 6.89
CA ARG A 48 14.00 19.51 7.02
C ARG A 48 14.02 20.24 8.36
N ILE A 49 12.93 20.91 8.75
CA ILE A 49 12.89 21.73 9.97
C ILE A 49 12.96 20.89 11.26
N THR A 50 12.54 19.62 11.20
CA THR A 50 12.59 18.72 12.36
C THR A 50 13.85 17.87 12.41
N ASP A 51 14.87 18.21 11.61
CA ASP A 51 16.09 17.42 11.46
C ASP A 51 15.79 15.92 11.27
N ARG A 52 14.94 15.65 10.27
CA ARG A 52 14.54 14.31 9.85
C ARG A 52 13.73 13.50 10.86
N ARG A 53 13.31 14.10 11.98
CA ARG A 53 12.53 13.41 13.04
C ARG A 53 11.07 13.18 12.66
N ARG A 54 10.49 14.06 11.83
CA ARG A 54 9.12 13.95 11.31
C ARG A 54 9.14 13.83 9.79
N TYR A 55 8.53 12.76 9.27
CA TYR A 55 8.45 12.49 7.83
C TYR A 55 7.09 11.86 7.49
N ALA A 56 6.66 12.05 6.24
CA ALA A 56 5.54 11.29 5.68
C ALA A 56 5.92 9.81 5.62
N ARG A 57 4.95 8.92 5.81
CA ARG A 57 5.21 7.48 5.84
C ARG A 57 4.30 6.77 4.86
N GLY A 58 4.86 5.76 4.23
CA GLY A 58 4.11 4.83 3.41
C GLY A 58 4.17 3.41 3.94
N ASN A 59 3.98 2.47 3.03
CA ASN A 59 3.98 1.04 3.23
C ASN A 59 4.63 0.45 1.98
N SER A 60 5.54 -0.47 2.23
CA SER A 60 6.44 -1.05 1.24
C SER A 60 5.81 -2.18 0.41
N SER A 61 4.54 -2.53 0.63
CA SER A 61 3.90 -3.60 -0.17
C SER A 61 3.87 -3.31 -1.67
N ILE A 62 4.03 -2.05 -2.06
CA ILE A 62 4.36 -1.64 -3.43
C ILE A 62 5.44 -0.56 -3.34
N VAL A 63 6.57 -0.77 -4.03
CA VAL A 63 7.62 0.23 -4.20
C VAL A 63 7.99 0.36 -5.67
N VAL A 64 7.85 1.56 -6.23
CA VAL A 64 8.34 1.90 -7.57
C VAL A 64 9.63 2.69 -7.40
N TYR A 65 10.72 2.23 -8.03
CA TYR A 65 12.04 2.84 -7.87
C TYR A 65 12.96 2.53 -9.06
N HIS A 66 14.09 3.22 -9.15
CA HIS A 66 15.16 2.86 -10.08
C HIS A 66 16.40 2.38 -9.34
N PRO A 67 16.73 1.06 -9.37
CA PRO A 67 17.83 0.48 -8.61
C PRO A 67 19.16 1.25 -8.73
N ALA A 68 19.52 1.67 -9.96
CA ALA A 68 20.78 2.37 -10.20
C ALA A 68 20.86 3.78 -9.57
N HIS A 69 19.73 4.40 -9.20
CA HIS A 69 19.69 5.76 -8.65
C HIS A 69 19.24 5.79 -7.19
N THR A 70 18.84 4.65 -6.63
CA THR A 70 18.35 4.54 -5.25
C THR A 70 19.21 3.60 -4.39
N GLY A 71 20.39 3.19 -4.88
CA GLY A 71 21.35 2.34 -4.15
C GLY A 71 21.73 2.90 -2.78
N TYR A 72 21.80 4.24 -2.66
CA TYR A 72 22.08 4.95 -1.42
C TYR A 72 21.15 4.58 -0.25
N ILE A 73 19.91 4.14 -0.53
CA ILE A 73 18.97 3.70 0.51
C ILE A 73 19.54 2.45 1.19
N SER A 74 20.00 1.48 0.39
CA SER A 74 20.55 0.22 0.90
C SER A 74 21.89 0.42 1.61
N GLU A 75 22.76 1.30 1.09
CA GLU A 75 24.04 1.66 1.71
C GLU A 75 23.79 2.27 3.09
N ARG A 76 22.91 3.28 3.17
CA ARG A 76 22.54 3.95 4.42
C ARG A 76 21.88 3.00 5.41
N PHE A 77 21.13 2.00 4.94
CA PHE A 77 20.55 0.98 5.81
C PHE A 77 21.65 0.15 6.46
N ARG A 78 22.61 -0.36 5.67
CA ARG A 78 23.73 -1.18 6.16
C ARG A 78 24.59 -0.41 7.16
N GLU A 79 24.92 0.84 6.87
CA GLU A 79 25.67 1.72 7.77
C GLU A 79 24.97 1.89 9.12
N LEU A 80 23.69 2.27 9.10
CA LEU A 80 22.94 2.52 10.33
C LEU A 80 22.64 1.25 11.11
N ALA A 81 22.41 0.13 10.43
CA ALA A 81 22.22 -1.18 11.03
C ALA A 81 23.50 -1.69 11.71
N ALA A 82 24.68 -1.37 11.17
CA ALA A 82 25.96 -1.68 11.81
C ALA A 82 26.21 -0.81 13.07
N GLN A 83 25.81 0.46 13.03
CA GLN A 83 26.02 1.42 14.13
C GLN A 83 25.03 1.29 15.29
N HIS A 84 23.80 0.84 15.01
CA HIS A 84 22.73 0.78 16.01
C HIS A 84 22.38 -0.67 16.30
N ARG A 85 22.45 -1.08 17.58
CA ARG A 85 21.81 -2.32 18.02
C ARG A 85 20.31 -2.28 17.68
N THR A 86 19.74 -3.44 17.38
CA THR A 86 18.36 -3.63 16.95
C THR A 86 17.38 -2.80 17.80
N GLY A 87 16.67 -1.86 17.16
CA GLY A 87 15.64 -1.04 17.80
C GLY A 87 16.06 0.35 18.32
N GLY A 88 17.36 0.67 18.31
CA GLY A 88 17.92 1.97 18.76
C GLY A 88 17.59 3.16 17.86
N PHE A 89 17.28 2.92 16.58
CA PHE A 89 16.89 3.96 15.63
C PHE A 89 15.50 3.70 15.05
N LYS A 90 14.55 4.61 15.31
CA LYS A 90 13.12 4.42 14.97
C LYS A 90 12.87 4.11 13.48
N PRO A 91 13.56 4.72 12.51
CA PRO A 91 13.42 4.34 11.10
C PRO A 91 13.81 2.89 10.79
N LEU A 92 14.77 2.28 11.49
CA LEU A 92 15.19 0.88 11.25
C LEU A 92 14.19 -0.17 11.76
N ARG A 93 13.12 0.24 12.47
CA ARG A 93 12.15 -0.72 13.02
C ARG A 93 11.30 -1.41 11.96
N ALA A 94 11.21 -0.83 10.78
CA ALA A 94 10.45 -1.39 9.67
C ALA A 94 10.98 -0.81 8.35
N ASP A 95 10.99 -1.62 7.31
CA ASP A 95 11.49 -1.27 5.98
C ASP A 95 10.73 -0.06 5.39
N GLU A 96 9.40 -0.01 5.51
CA GLU A 96 8.62 1.12 4.99
C GLU A 96 8.96 2.44 5.67
N ARG A 97 9.31 2.38 6.96
CA ARG A 97 9.74 3.55 7.73
C ARG A 97 11.12 3.99 7.29
N PHE A 98 12.03 3.05 7.11
CA PHE A 98 13.38 3.34 6.70
C PHE A 98 13.41 3.95 5.30
N ILE A 99 12.72 3.34 4.32
CA ILE A 99 12.60 3.85 2.95
C ILE A 99 12.01 5.26 2.96
N SER A 100 10.87 5.45 3.65
CA SER A 100 10.23 6.77 3.74
C SER A 100 11.17 7.82 4.35
N TRP A 101 11.97 7.44 5.35
CA TRP A 101 12.90 8.35 6.00
C TRP A 101 14.13 8.66 5.13
N ALA A 102 14.73 7.65 4.49
CA ALA A 102 15.95 7.78 3.72
C ALA A 102 15.72 8.48 2.38
N ALA A 103 14.57 8.24 1.75
CA ALA A 103 14.22 8.79 0.44
C ALA A 103 13.27 9.99 0.51
N GLN A 104 12.93 10.50 1.71
CA GLN A 104 11.90 11.53 1.93
C GLN A 104 11.88 12.70 0.91
N PRO A 105 13.03 13.26 0.46
CA PRO A 105 13.04 14.34 -0.53
C PRO A 105 12.47 13.95 -1.90
N VAL A 106 12.64 12.70 -2.31
CA VAL A 106 12.26 12.15 -3.62
C VAL A 106 11.05 11.22 -3.55
N MET A 107 10.42 11.10 -2.37
CA MET A 107 9.23 10.27 -2.17
C MET A 107 8.02 10.82 -2.90
N ARG A 108 7.21 9.89 -3.42
CA ARG A 108 5.84 10.11 -3.92
C ARG A 108 4.88 9.05 -3.39
N ALA A 109 3.59 9.38 -3.40
CA ALA A 109 2.54 8.40 -3.17
C ALA A 109 2.22 7.68 -4.47
N VAL A 110 2.08 6.36 -4.42
CA VAL A 110 1.38 5.62 -5.47
C VAL A 110 -0.08 6.09 -5.49
N PRO A 111 -0.62 6.53 -6.65
CA PRO A 111 -1.99 6.99 -6.74
C PRO A 111 -3.00 5.91 -6.32
N ALA A 112 -4.01 6.32 -5.55
CA ALA A 112 -5.10 5.43 -5.13
C ALA A 112 -6.01 4.99 -6.29
N SER A 113 -5.83 5.54 -7.49
CA SER A 113 -6.45 5.07 -8.72
C SER A 113 -5.76 3.86 -9.33
N LEU A 114 -4.48 3.63 -9.01
CA LEU A 114 -3.70 2.51 -9.52
C LEU A 114 -3.65 1.37 -8.52
N ALA A 115 -3.28 1.66 -7.26
CA ALA A 115 -3.15 0.63 -6.25
C ALA A 115 -3.53 1.10 -4.85
N VAL A 116 -4.05 0.17 -4.06
CA VAL A 116 -4.58 0.45 -2.73
C VAL A 116 -4.30 -0.69 -1.75
N LYS A 117 -4.37 -0.35 -0.46
CA LYS A 117 -4.41 -1.34 0.62
C LYS A 117 -5.83 -1.79 0.84
N PHE A 118 -6.06 -3.09 0.80
CA PHE A 118 -7.38 -3.68 0.99
C PHE A 118 -8.09 -3.16 2.25
N PRO A 119 -7.47 -3.16 3.45
CA PRO A 119 -8.17 -2.72 4.66
C PRO A 119 -8.49 -1.22 4.67
N THR A 120 -7.70 -0.41 3.98
CA THR A 120 -7.93 1.05 3.93
C THR A 120 -9.03 1.39 2.94
N GLU A 121 -9.12 0.65 1.83
CA GLU A 121 -10.08 0.90 0.77
C GLU A 121 -11.46 0.30 1.07
N TYR A 122 -11.51 -0.95 1.56
CA TYR A 122 -12.74 -1.74 1.64
C TYR A 122 -13.29 -1.95 3.06
N MET A 123 -12.54 -1.56 4.09
CA MET A 123 -12.97 -1.74 5.49
C MET A 123 -13.18 -0.39 6.18
N GLN A 124 -14.33 -0.22 6.83
CA GLN A 124 -14.66 0.98 7.61
C GLN A 124 -15.27 0.59 8.96
N PRO A 125 -15.17 1.42 10.00
CA PRO A 125 -15.79 1.13 11.30
C PRO A 125 -17.32 0.97 11.22
N TRP A 126 -17.98 1.77 10.38
CA TRP A 126 -19.43 1.80 10.25
C TRP A 126 -19.94 1.16 8.97
N ARG A 127 -20.95 0.29 9.10
CA ARG A 127 -21.57 -0.42 7.97
C ARG A 127 -22.12 0.51 6.91
N TRP A 128 -22.86 1.54 7.32
CA TRP A 128 -23.46 2.50 6.39
C TRP A 128 -22.39 3.22 5.56
N LEU A 129 -21.21 3.50 6.13
CA LEU A 129 -20.13 4.16 5.42
C LEU A 129 -19.48 3.25 4.37
N VAL A 130 -19.38 1.93 4.64
CA VAL A 130 -18.93 0.95 3.65
C VAL A 130 -19.87 0.97 2.44
N HIS A 131 -21.18 0.85 2.68
CA HIS A 131 -22.17 0.82 1.60
C HIS A 131 -22.24 2.15 0.87
N LEU A 132 -22.27 3.28 1.59
CA LEU A 132 -22.26 4.62 0.99
C LEU A 132 -21.07 4.77 0.03
N ARG A 133 -19.84 4.51 0.50
CA ARG A 133 -18.66 4.61 -0.36
C ARG A 133 -18.69 3.66 -1.55
N ALA A 134 -19.22 2.45 -1.35
CA ALA A 134 -19.32 1.47 -2.41
C ALA A 134 -20.40 1.81 -3.46
N ASP A 135 -21.43 2.57 -3.08
CA ASP A 135 -22.50 3.00 -3.98
C ASP A 135 -22.12 4.26 -4.78
N LEU A 136 -21.13 5.05 -4.32
CA LEU A 136 -20.67 6.27 -5.01
C LEU A 136 -20.04 5.95 -6.40
N PRO A 137 -20.58 6.50 -7.52
CA PRO A 137 -20.16 6.12 -8.87
C PRO A 137 -18.67 6.33 -9.16
N TRP A 138 -18.07 7.41 -8.66
CA TRP A 138 -16.65 7.71 -8.87
C TRP A 138 -15.73 6.77 -8.09
N ILE A 139 -16.14 6.28 -6.92
CA ILE A 139 -15.38 5.27 -6.18
C ILE A 139 -15.46 3.93 -6.90
N ARG A 140 -16.64 3.53 -7.39
CA ARG A 140 -16.79 2.31 -8.19
C ARG A 140 -15.91 2.36 -9.44
N ARG A 141 -16.01 3.44 -10.22
CA ARG A 141 -15.19 3.64 -11.43
C ARG A 141 -13.69 3.59 -11.12
N ARG A 142 -13.24 4.24 -10.03
CA ARG A 142 -11.84 4.18 -9.60
C ARG A 142 -11.41 2.75 -9.23
N ARG A 143 -12.26 2.02 -8.49
CA ARG A 143 -11.95 0.64 -8.07
C ARG A 143 -11.83 -0.32 -9.24
N GLU A 144 -12.66 -0.15 -10.27
CA GLU A 144 -12.56 -0.97 -11.49
C GLU A 144 -11.24 -0.76 -12.24
N GLY A 145 -10.66 0.45 -12.16
CA GLY A 145 -9.37 0.78 -12.77
C GLY A 145 -8.14 0.39 -11.94
N LEU A 146 -8.29 -0.25 -10.78
CA LEU A 146 -7.15 -0.66 -9.95
C LEU A 146 -6.34 -1.76 -10.65
N VAL A 147 -5.04 -1.55 -10.76
CA VAL A 147 -4.10 -2.54 -11.32
C VAL A 147 -3.59 -3.50 -10.24
N ALA A 148 -3.58 -3.09 -8.96
CA ALA A 148 -3.12 -3.94 -7.86
C ALA A 148 -3.82 -3.62 -6.52
N VAL A 149 -4.00 -4.64 -5.70
CA VAL A 149 -4.49 -4.50 -4.31
C VAL A 149 -3.63 -5.35 -3.37
N THR A 150 -3.06 -4.72 -2.34
CA THR A 150 -2.27 -5.41 -1.31
C THR A 150 -3.10 -5.70 -0.06
N PHE A 151 -2.80 -6.80 0.62
CA PHE A 151 -3.52 -7.30 1.80
C PHE A 151 -2.68 -7.23 3.10
N PRO A 152 -2.14 -6.05 3.46
CA PRO A 152 -1.14 -5.95 4.51
C PRO A 152 -1.75 -6.27 5.88
N GLY A 153 -1.18 -7.28 6.54
CA GLY A 153 -1.56 -7.68 7.89
C GLY A 153 -3.02 -8.14 8.01
N VAL A 154 -3.67 -8.51 6.90
CA VAL A 154 -4.98 -9.17 6.93
C VAL A 154 -4.74 -10.59 7.44
N LYS A 155 -5.38 -10.95 8.56
CA LYS A 155 -5.29 -12.31 9.10
C LYS A 155 -5.76 -13.36 8.10
N LEU A 156 -6.76 -13.00 7.28
CA LEU A 156 -7.27 -13.83 6.20
C LEU A 156 -6.52 -13.52 4.91
N LYS A 157 -5.75 -14.49 4.42
CA LYS A 157 -5.13 -14.40 3.10
C LYS A 157 -6.20 -14.34 2.01
N ALA A 158 -5.83 -13.90 0.80
CA ALA A 158 -6.75 -13.82 -0.33
C ALA A 158 -7.50 -15.14 -0.62
N GLY A 159 -6.84 -16.28 -0.45
CA GLY A 159 -7.48 -17.59 -0.58
C GLY A 159 -8.54 -17.87 0.48
N GLU A 160 -8.32 -17.46 1.73
CA GLU A 160 -9.33 -17.60 2.78
C GLU A 160 -10.52 -16.66 2.54
N LEU A 161 -10.28 -15.47 1.96
CA LEU A 161 -11.35 -14.57 1.56
C LEU A 161 -12.23 -15.18 0.47
N ALA A 162 -11.63 -15.84 -0.53
CA ALA A 162 -12.36 -16.50 -1.61
C ALA A 162 -13.32 -17.59 -1.12
N ALA A 163 -12.95 -18.30 -0.04
CA ALA A 163 -13.76 -19.35 0.56
C ALA A 163 -14.92 -18.83 1.44
N LEU A 164 -15.03 -17.52 1.68
CA LEU A 164 -16.06 -16.98 2.56
C LEU A 164 -17.45 -17.03 1.93
N PRO A 165 -18.48 -17.41 2.72
CA PRO A 165 -19.86 -17.32 2.26
C PRO A 165 -20.24 -15.86 1.99
N GLU A 166 -21.12 -15.65 1.03
CA GLU A 166 -21.67 -14.32 0.76
C GLU A 166 -22.34 -13.74 2.02
N GLY A 167 -22.08 -12.46 2.29
CA GLY A 167 -22.61 -11.79 3.49
C GLY A 167 -21.73 -11.95 4.74
N ALA A 168 -20.66 -12.76 4.69
CA ALA A 168 -19.71 -12.87 5.79
C ALA A 168 -19.18 -11.50 6.21
N THR A 169 -18.97 -11.32 7.52
CA THR A 169 -18.44 -10.08 8.08
C THR A 169 -17.13 -10.36 8.80
N ILE A 170 -16.09 -9.60 8.47
CA ILE A 170 -14.78 -9.70 9.10
C ILE A 170 -14.44 -8.39 9.77
N THR A 171 -13.92 -8.45 11.00
CA THR A 171 -13.45 -7.27 11.72
C THR A 171 -11.94 -7.35 11.91
N ASP A 172 -11.22 -6.28 11.59
CA ASP A 172 -9.79 -6.21 11.86
C ASP A 172 -9.49 -5.78 13.31
N ARG A 173 -8.20 -5.82 13.69
CA ARG A 173 -7.74 -5.36 15.02
C ARG A 173 -8.04 -3.89 15.33
N LYS A 174 -8.38 -3.08 14.33
CA LYS A 174 -8.71 -1.66 14.47
C LYS A 174 -10.22 -1.41 14.51
N GLY A 175 -11.03 -2.47 14.60
CA GLY A 175 -12.49 -2.38 14.63
C GLY A 175 -13.12 -2.04 13.28
N ARG A 176 -12.37 -2.07 12.18
CA ARG A 176 -12.91 -1.86 10.83
C ARG A 176 -13.59 -3.13 10.36
N ARG A 177 -14.74 -2.99 9.72
CA ARG A 177 -15.57 -4.09 9.23
C ARG A 177 -15.48 -4.20 7.72
N LEU A 178 -15.29 -5.43 7.25
CA LEU A 178 -15.46 -5.87 5.87
C LEU A 178 -16.80 -6.61 5.77
N PHE A 179 -17.57 -6.31 4.72
CA PHE A 179 -18.77 -7.08 4.37
C PHE A 179 -18.48 -7.80 3.05
N TRP A 180 -18.43 -9.13 3.06
CA TRP A 180 -18.11 -9.95 1.91
C TRP A 180 -19.31 -10.06 0.94
N THR A 181 -19.59 -8.97 0.24
CA THR A 181 -20.69 -8.87 -0.73
C THR A 181 -20.27 -8.09 -1.95
N ASP A 182 -20.88 -8.38 -3.10
CA ASP A 182 -20.64 -7.63 -4.35
C ASP A 182 -20.98 -6.15 -4.21
N ARG A 183 -21.98 -5.81 -3.38
CA ARG A 183 -22.31 -4.40 -3.09
C ARG A 183 -21.14 -3.66 -2.44
N ALA A 184 -20.45 -4.27 -1.48
CA ALA A 184 -19.39 -3.59 -0.73
C ALA A 184 -18.04 -3.60 -1.47
N LEU A 185 -17.73 -4.69 -2.16
CA LEU A 185 -16.43 -4.88 -2.84
C LEU A 185 -16.46 -4.54 -4.34
N GLY A 186 -17.62 -4.46 -4.98
CA GLY A 186 -17.72 -4.35 -6.43
C GLY A 186 -17.19 -5.60 -7.14
N SER A 187 -16.54 -5.42 -8.30
CA SER A 187 -15.97 -6.55 -9.06
C SER A 187 -14.85 -7.28 -8.32
N LEU A 188 -14.21 -6.65 -7.32
CA LEU A 188 -13.08 -7.21 -6.60
C LEU A 188 -13.41 -8.56 -5.95
N ARG A 189 -14.62 -8.74 -5.40
CA ARG A 189 -15.01 -10.02 -4.80
C ARG A 189 -14.94 -11.16 -5.81
N ARG A 190 -15.52 -10.95 -7.00
CA ARG A 190 -15.50 -11.95 -8.09
C ARG A 190 -14.07 -12.21 -8.55
N LYS A 191 -13.27 -11.16 -8.78
CA LYS A 191 -11.85 -11.30 -9.14
C LYS A 191 -11.06 -12.15 -8.14
N ILE A 192 -11.30 -11.98 -6.83
CA ILE A 192 -10.64 -12.80 -5.79
C ILE A 192 -11.12 -14.26 -5.85
N ILE A 193 -12.43 -14.48 -6.02
CA ILE A 193 -13.00 -15.83 -6.16
C ILE A 193 -12.47 -16.51 -7.43
N ASP A 194 -12.37 -15.82 -8.56
CA ASP A 194 -11.88 -16.40 -9.81
C ASP A 194 -10.41 -16.81 -9.71
N LEU A 195 -9.60 -16.01 -8.99
CA LEU A 195 -8.16 -16.26 -8.83
C LEU A 195 -7.83 -17.36 -7.80
N TYR A 196 -8.62 -17.48 -6.73
CA TYR A 196 -8.30 -18.38 -5.61
C TYR A 196 -9.36 -19.45 -5.31
N GLY A 197 -10.53 -19.35 -5.93
CA GLY A 197 -11.64 -20.30 -5.78
C GLY A 197 -11.54 -21.51 -6.70
N GLN A 198 -10.58 -21.54 -7.63
CA GLN A 198 -10.26 -22.76 -8.36
C GLN A 198 -9.45 -23.70 -7.44
N PRO A 199 -9.90 -24.95 -7.20
CA PRO A 199 -9.07 -25.93 -6.53
C PRO A 199 -7.81 -26.14 -7.37
N GLY A 200 -6.64 -26.11 -6.71
CA GLY A 200 -5.33 -25.98 -7.33
C GLY A 200 -5.10 -26.85 -8.57
N SER A 201 -4.45 -26.25 -9.56
CA SER A 201 -3.46 -26.94 -10.39
C SER A 201 -2.19 -27.17 -9.58
#